data_AF-A0A975Q8V9-F1
#
_entry.id   AF-A0A975Q8V9-F1
#
_cell.length_a   1.000
_cell.length_b   1.000
_cell.length_c   1.000
_cell.angle_alpha   90.00
_cell.angle_beta   90.00
_cell.angle_gamma   90.00
#
_symmetry.space_group_name_H-M   'P 1'
#
loop_
_entity.id
_entity.type
_entity.pdbx_description
1 polymer ?
#
loop_
_entity_poly.entity_id
_entity_poly.type
_entity_poly.pdbx_seq_one_letter_code
_entity_poly.pdbx_strand_id
1 'polypeptide(L)'
;MKIRKAILLSTVTIILFGCGKTTENMTAEKLIQEASVVLMSENQSLLADATMWKLTDETKIQSHTGTKTTISDLKVGDLISYENEGPIAESYPQQGTLKEITLFNDDQAIKFSSAIASFLENQPHGDLVEFEILSIDGNELSARMKVWDFEIDGHYLAQINLETNEFKITKE
;
A
#
# COMPACT_ATOMS: atom_id res chain seq x y z
N MET A 1 -17.10 -69.43 -30.97
CA MET A 1 -16.06 -68.39 -31.07
C MET A 1 -16.71 -67.00 -30.95
N LYS A 2 -16.53 -66.34 -29.80
CA LYS A 2 -16.59 -64.87 -29.55
C LYS A 2 -16.61 -64.67 -28.03
N ILE A 3 -15.44 -64.48 -27.41
CA ILE A 3 -15.31 -64.06 -26.01
C ILE A 3 -15.25 -62.54 -26.03
N ARG A 4 -16.25 -61.86 -25.44
CA ARG A 4 -16.22 -60.42 -25.24
C ARG A 4 -15.58 -60.13 -23.88
N LYS A 5 -14.46 -59.40 -23.91
CA LYS A 5 -13.75 -58.85 -22.75
C LYS A 5 -14.61 -57.74 -22.14
N ALA A 6 -14.87 -57.81 -20.83
CA ALA A 6 -15.35 -56.67 -20.06
C ALA A 6 -14.18 -56.18 -19.21
N ILE A 7 -13.69 -54.99 -19.57
CA ILE A 7 -12.55 -54.30 -18.94
C ILE A 7 -13.10 -53.58 -17.70
N LEU A 8 -12.54 -53.90 -16.54
CA LEU A 8 -12.73 -53.17 -15.29
C LEU A 8 -12.08 -51.79 -15.45
N LEU A 9 -12.87 -50.71 -15.45
CA LEU A 9 -12.36 -49.35 -15.37
C LEU A 9 -12.38 -48.91 -13.89
N SER A 10 -11.22 -48.97 -13.24
CA SER A 10 -11.02 -48.42 -11.90
C SER A 10 -10.73 -46.93 -12.03
N THR A 11 -11.74 -46.10 -11.80
CA THR A 11 -11.62 -44.64 -11.80
C THR A 11 -10.90 -44.20 -10.52
N VAL A 12 -9.63 -43.82 -10.67
CA VAL A 12 -8.85 -43.17 -9.61
C VAL A 12 -9.23 -41.69 -9.58
N THR A 13 -9.98 -41.27 -8.57
CA THR A 13 -10.28 -39.86 -8.32
C THR A 13 -9.15 -39.26 -7.49
N ILE A 14 -8.23 -38.55 -8.12
CA ILE A 14 -7.20 -37.76 -7.44
C ILE A 14 -7.86 -36.47 -6.96
N ILE A 15 -8.16 -36.37 -5.67
CA ILE A 15 -8.58 -35.11 -5.05
C ILE A 15 -7.31 -34.31 -4.77
N LEU A 16 -6.99 -33.37 -5.66
CA LEU A 16 -6.00 -32.33 -5.41
C LEU A 16 -6.61 -31.34 -4.40
N PHE A 17 -6.38 -31.56 -3.10
CA PHE A 17 -6.51 -30.51 -2.10
C PHE A 17 -5.33 -29.55 -2.27
N GLY A 18 -5.46 -28.63 -3.23
CA GLY A 18 -4.65 -27.41 -3.25
C GLY A 18 -5.05 -26.56 -2.05
N CYS A 19 -4.19 -26.52 -1.05
CA CYS A 19 -4.31 -25.59 0.07
C CYS A 19 -4.03 -24.18 -0.46
N GLY A 20 -5.02 -23.55 -1.07
CA GLY A 20 -5.00 -22.12 -1.33
C GLY A 20 -5.05 -21.43 0.02
N LYS A 21 -3.97 -20.74 0.41
CA LYS A 21 -4.07 -19.76 1.49
C LYS A 21 -5.09 -18.73 1.02
N THR A 22 -6.28 -18.73 1.61
CA THR A 22 -7.27 -17.69 1.37
C THR A 22 -6.70 -16.41 1.97
N THR A 23 -6.11 -15.56 1.13
CA THR A 23 -5.74 -14.22 1.55
C THR A 23 -7.04 -13.44 1.74
N GLU A 24 -7.27 -12.98 2.96
CA GLU A 24 -8.40 -12.11 3.29
C GLU A 24 -8.11 -10.71 2.72
N ASN A 25 -9.08 -10.15 1.97
CA ASN A 25 -8.98 -8.78 1.49
C ASN A 25 -8.98 -7.81 2.69
N MET A 26 -8.17 -6.77 2.61
CA MET A 26 -8.18 -5.71 3.61
C MET A 26 -9.53 -4.99 3.60
N THR A 27 -10.00 -4.58 4.78
CA THR A 27 -11.14 -3.66 4.90
C THR A 27 -10.65 -2.21 4.90
N ALA A 28 -11.56 -1.27 4.64
CA ALA A 28 -11.25 0.16 4.68
C ALA A 28 -10.74 0.57 6.08
N GLU A 29 -11.40 0.09 7.13
CA GLU A 29 -11.00 0.39 8.51
C GLU A 29 -9.60 -0.11 8.82
N LYS A 30 -9.24 -1.29 8.32
CA LYS A 30 -7.92 -1.87 8.54
C LYS A 30 -6.84 -1.10 7.77
N LEU A 31 -7.12 -0.70 6.53
CA LEU A 31 -6.20 0.16 5.75
C LEU A 31 -5.97 1.51 6.44
N ILE A 32 -7.03 2.15 6.97
CA ILE A 32 -6.91 3.40 7.71
C ILE A 32 -5.99 3.24 8.94
N GLN A 33 -6.04 2.09 9.63
CA GLN A 33 -5.28 1.86 10.85
C GLN A 33 -3.83 1.40 10.61
N GLU A 34 -3.58 0.66 9.53
CA GLU A 34 -2.31 -0.03 9.32
C GLU A 34 -1.48 0.51 8.16
N ALA A 35 -2.09 1.27 7.25
CA ALA A 35 -1.40 1.70 6.03
C ALA A 35 -0.78 3.10 6.15
N SER A 36 0.48 3.16 5.78
CA SER A 36 1.21 4.37 5.44
C SER A 36 1.17 4.57 3.93
N VAL A 37 1.14 5.83 3.49
CA VAL A 37 1.17 6.17 2.06
C VAL A 37 2.60 6.45 1.60
N VAL A 38 3.00 5.81 0.52
CA VAL A 38 4.28 6.10 -0.15
C VAL A 38 4.19 7.45 -0.87
N LEU A 39 4.98 8.43 -0.41
CA LEU A 39 5.04 9.77 -0.99
C LEU A 39 6.19 9.93 -1.99
N MET A 40 7.23 9.11 -1.84
CA MET A 40 8.38 9.05 -2.75
C MET A 40 8.94 7.62 -2.72
N SER A 41 9.40 7.11 -3.87
CA SER A 41 10.13 5.84 -3.95
C SER A 41 11.20 5.94 -5.04
N GLU A 42 12.44 6.26 -4.67
CA GLU A 42 13.55 6.42 -5.59
C GLU A 42 14.86 5.97 -4.96
N ASN A 43 15.78 5.42 -5.76
CA ASN A 43 17.18 5.15 -5.36
C ASN A 43 17.34 4.45 -4.00
N GLN A 44 16.57 3.38 -3.77
CA GLN A 44 16.56 2.65 -2.48
C GLN A 44 16.15 3.51 -1.27
N SER A 45 15.33 4.53 -1.51
CA SER A 45 14.76 5.39 -0.48
C SER A 45 13.25 5.51 -0.69
N LEU A 46 12.53 5.62 0.42
CA LEU A 46 11.07 5.73 0.45
C LEU A 46 10.67 6.80 1.47
N LEU A 47 9.73 7.66 1.12
CA LEU A 47 9.15 8.63 2.07
C LEU A 47 7.76 8.16 2.46
N ALA A 48 7.53 7.95 3.75
CA ALA A 48 6.22 7.66 4.35
C ALA A 48 6.24 8.12 5.82
N ASP A 49 5.09 8.57 6.33
CA ASP A 49 4.90 9.01 7.72
C ASP A 49 6.00 9.96 8.24
N ALA A 50 6.26 11.04 7.49
CA ALA A 50 7.29 12.03 7.81
C ALA A 50 8.71 11.47 8.00
N THR A 51 8.96 10.25 7.50
CA THR A 51 10.24 9.55 7.63
C THR A 51 10.80 9.16 6.27
N MET A 52 12.04 9.58 6.02
CA MET A 52 12.85 9.10 4.91
C MET A 52 13.47 7.75 5.27
N TRP A 53 12.93 6.70 4.69
CA TRP A 53 13.34 5.33 4.88
C TRP A 53 14.38 4.92 3.86
N LYS A 54 15.50 4.37 4.35
CA LYS A 54 16.46 3.65 3.53
C LYS A 54 16.05 2.18 3.38
N LEU A 55 16.16 1.67 2.16
CA LEU A 55 16.03 0.26 1.84
C LEU A 55 17.42 -0.31 1.55
N THR A 56 17.70 -1.50 2.06
CA THR A 56 18.95 -2.22 1.83
C THR A 56 18.66 -3.49 1.03
N ASP A 57 19.71 -4.20 0.60
CA ASP A 57 19.55 -5.50 -0.05
C ASP A 57 18.93 -6.56 0.89
N GLU A 58 18.91 -6.30 2.19
CA GLU A 58 18.31 -7.15 3.22
C GLU A 58 16.85 -6.82 3.51
N THR A 59 16.36 -5.65 3.05
CA THR A 59 14.97 -5.25 3.22
C THR A 59 14.04 -6.24 2.51
N LYS A 60 13.18 -6.90 3.28
CA LYS A 60 12.18 -7.82 2.73
C LYS A 60 11.00 -7.04 2.20
N ILE A 61 10.56 -7.38 0.99
CA ILE A 61 9.37 -6.78 0.39
C ILE A 61 8.44 -7.91 -0.01
N GLN A 62 7.20 -7.84 0.47
CA GLN A 62 6.17 -8.81 0.15
C GLN A 62 4.85 -8.09 -0.13
N SER A 63 4.00 -8.72 -0.93
CA SER A 63 2.63 -8.28 -1.09
C SER A 63 1.73 -9.00 -0.07
N HIS A 64 0.70 -8.30 0.42
CA HIS A 64 -0.34 -8.87 1.28
C HIS A 64 -0.99 -10.10 0.65
N THR A 65 -1.16 -10.12 -0.67
CA THR A 65 -1.70 -11.27 -1.42
C THR A 65 -0.69 -12.41 -1.62
N GLY A 66 0.54 -12.27 -1.15
CA GLY A 66 1.61 -13.25 -1.33
C GLY A 66 2.27 -13.21 -2.70
N THR A 67 1.97 -12.18 -3.50
CA THR A 67 2.64 -11.94 -4.78
C THR A 67 4.10 -11.58 -4.53
N LYS A 68 5.01 -12.06 -5.39
CA LYS A 68 6.41 -11.67 -5.31
C LYS A 68 6.54 -10.18 -5.68
N THR A 69 7.16 -9.40 -4.82
CA THR A 69 7.30 -7.94 -4.97
C THR A 69 8.74 -7.53 -4.72
N THR A 70 9.16 -6.45 -5.35
CA THR A 70 10.48 -5.84 -5.26
C THR A 70 10.35 -4.33 -5.05
N ILE A 71 11.46 -3.67 -4.76
CA ILE A 71 11.47 -2.22 -4.52
C ILE A 71 11.00 -1.43 -5.75
N SER A 72 11.31 -1.90 -6.95
CA SER A 72 10.88 -1.26 -8.20
C SER A 72 9.39 -1.37 -8.46
N ASP A 73 8.68 -2.20 -7.70
CA ASP A 73 7.24 -2.34 -7.79
C ASP A 73 6.50 -1.32 -6.90
N LEU A 74 7.20 -0.70 -5.92
CA LEU A 74 6.64 0.35 -5.07
C LEU A 74 6.54 1.66 -5.84
N LYS A 75 5.40 2.34 -5.69
CA LYS A 75 5.06 3.58 -6.39
C LYS A 75 4.48 4.60 -5.43
N VAL A 76 4.55 5.86 -5.84
CA VAL A 76 3.86 6.95 -5.13
C VAL A 76 2.35 6.66 -5.09
N GLY A 77 1.76 6.80 -3.90
CA GLY A 77 0.37 6.47 -3.59
C GLY A 77 0.14 5.02 -3.14
N ASP A 78 1.14 4.14 -3.20
CA ASP A 78 0.99 2.79 -2.67
C ASP A 78 0.72 2.80 -1.16
N LEU A 79 -0.11 1.85 -0.73
CA LEU A 79 -0.41 1.60 0.68
C LEU A 79 0.50 0.50 1.20
N ILE A 80 1.28 0.80 2.23
CA ILE A 80 2.23 -0.14 2.83
C ILE A 80 2.07 -0.21 4.34
N SER A 81 2.45 -1.33 4.93
CA SER A 81 2.90 -1.38 6.32
C SER A 81 4.36 -1.78 6.36
N TYR A 82 5.06 -1.45 7.44
CA TYR A 82 6.50 -1.71 7.51
C TYR A 82 6.99 -1.98 8.94
N GLU A 83 8.12 -2.66 9.02
CA GLU A 83 8.92 -2.82 10.23
C GLU A 83 10.27 -2.15 10.01
N ASN A 84 10.67 -1.25 10.91
CA ASN A 84 11.99 -0.62 10.86
C ASN A 84 13.03 -1.46 11.60
N GLU A 85 14.30 -1.23 11.25
CA GLU A 85 15.44 -1.73 12.02
C GLU A 85 16.26 -0.59 12.61
N GLY A 86 16.72 -0.80 13.84
CA GLY A 86 17.56 0.16 14.54
C GLY A 86 16.85 1.46 14.94
N PRO A 87 17.62 2.47 15.38
CA PRO A 87 17.08 3.74 15.81
C PRO A 87 16.64 4.60 14.62
N ILE A 88 15.60 5.41 14.84
CA ILE A 88 15.19 6.49 13.94
C ILE A 88 15.97 7.74 14.35
N ALA A 89 16.63 8.39 13.41
CA ALA A 89 17.38 9.62 13.65
C ALA A 89 16.44 10.79 13.92
N GLU A 90 16.74 11.55 14.98
CA GLU A 90 16.05 12.80 15.33
C GLU A 90 16.45 13.92 14.36
N SER A 91 15.88 13.88 13.16
CA SER A 91 16.01 14.87 12.09
C SER A 91 14.64 15.15 11.47
N TYR A 92 14.54 16.17 10.62
CA TYR A 92 13.33 16.45 9.86
C TYR A 92 13.66 16.45 8.34
N PRO A 93 13.02 15.60 7.50
CA PRO A 93 12.17 14.49 7.93
C PRO A 93 13.00 13.51 8.79
N GLN A 94 12.33 12.66 9.56
CA GLN A 94 13.02 11.61 10.30
C GLN A 94 13.77 10.70 9.32
N GLN A 95 14.80 10.01 9.78
CA GLN A 95 15.55 9.06 8.92
C GLN A 95 15.67 7.71 9.61
N GLY A 96 15.45 6.64 8.88
CA GLY A 96 15.56 5.28 9.40
C GLY A 96 15.80 4.25 8.30
N THR A 97 15.95 2.99 8.69
CA THR A 97 16.13 1.87 7.76
C THR A 97 14.98 0.87 7.92
N LEU A 98 14.48 0.35 6.80
CA LEU A 98 13.40 -0.63 6.80
C LEU A 98 13.94 -2.06 6.76
N LYS A 99 13.39 -2.90 7.63
CA LYS A 99 13.63 -4.34 7.66
C LYS A 99 12.65 -5.06 6.75
N GLU A 100 11.39 -4.68 6.80
CA GLU A 100 10.32 -5.33 6.06
C GLU A 100 9.25 -4.33 5.60
N ILE A 101 8.72 -4.56 4.40
CA ILE A 101 7.61 -3.81 3.81
C ILE A 101 6.57 -4.82 3.34
N THR A 102 5.32 -4.60 3.74
CA THR A 102 4.16 -5.29 3.19
C THR A 102 3.36 -4.31 2.33
N LEU A 103 3.27 -4.59 1.04
CA LEU A 103 2.45 -3.84 0.09
C LEU A 103 1.01 -4.36 0.11
N PHE A 104 0.06 -3.48 0.41
CA PHE A 104 -1.36 -3.78 0.28
C PHE A 104 -1.78 -3.64 -1.19
N ASN A 105 -2.20 -4.74 -1.81
CA ASN A 105 -2.50 -4.80 -3.24
C ASN A 105 -3.72 -5.67 -3.58
N ASP A 106 -4.66 -5.81 -2.65
CA ASP A 106 -5.99 -6.30 -2.97
C ASP A 106 -6.84 -5.20 -3.64
N ASP A 107 -8.03 -5.56 -4.13
CA ASP A 107 -8.89 -4.66 -4.91
C ASP A 107 -9.22 -3.35 -4.17
N GLN A 108 -9.40 -3.41 -2.84
CA GLN A 108 -9.72 -2.22 -2.06
C GLN A 108 -8.49 -1.32 -1.90
N ALA A 109 -7.34 -1.90 -1.58
CA ALA A 109 -6.09 -1.15 -1.51
C ALA A 109 -5.73 -0.51 -2.86
N ILE A 110 -5.90 -1.24 -3.97
CA ILE A 110 -5.67 -0.73 -5.33
C ILE A 110 -6.58 0.47 -5.63
N LYS A 111 -7.87 0.41 -5.27
CA LYS A 111 -8.81 1.54 -5.46
C LYS A 111 -8.29 2.79 -4.73
N PHE A 112 -7.85 2.65 -3.48
CA PHE A 112 -7.37 3.79 -2.69
C PHE A 112 -6.03 4.31 -3.23
N SER A 113 -5.07 3.42 -3.47
CA SER A 113 -3.76 3.80 -4.02
C SER A 113 -3.89 4.54 -5.34
N SER A 114 -4.80 4.13 -6.23
CA SER A 114 -5.02 4.83 -7.49
C SER A 114 -5.55 6.25 -7.30
N ALA A 115 -6.51 6.46 -6.38
CA ALA A 115 -7.07 7.77 -6.10
C ALA A 115 -6.06 8.68 -5.39
N ILE A 116 -5.31 8.13 -4.43
CA ILE A 116 -4.25 8.83 -3.70
C ILE A 116 -3.12 9.22 -4.66
N ALA A 117 -2.64 8.31 -5.52
CA ALA A 117 -1.62 8.62 -6.52
C ALA A 117 -2.07 9.76 -7.45
N SER A 118 -3.32 9.70 -7.94
CA SER A 118 -3.91 10.76 -8.75
C SER A 118 -3.97 12.10 -7.99
N PHE A 119 -4.29 12.07 -6.70
CA PHE A 119 -4.26 13.27 -5.85
C PHE A 119 -2.84 13.82 -5.72
N LEU A 120 -1.87 12.99 -5.35
CA LEU A 120 -0.47 13.39 -5.13
C LEU A 120 0.16 14.01 -6.38
N GLU A 121 -0.21 13.55 -7.58
CA GLU A 121 0.27 14.08 -8.86
C GLU A 121 -0.36 15.44 -9.21
N ASN A 122 -1.60 15.71 -8.79
CA ASN A 122 -2.39 16.85 -9.27
C ASN A 122 -2.63 17.94 -8.21
N GLN A 123 -2.29 17.67 -6.96
CA GLN A 123 -2.48 18.63 -5.86
C GLN A 123 -1.56 19.86 -6.04
N PRO A 124 -2.03 21.08 -5.68
CA PRO A 124 -1.33 22.33 -6.00
C PRO A 124 -0.26 22.75 -4.98
N HIS A 125 -0.15 22.05 -3.84
CA HIS A 125 0.86 22.33 -2.82
C HIS A 125 2.19 21.68 -3.20
N GLY A 126 3.29 22.13 -2.59
CA GLY A 126 4.62 21.58 -2.86
C GLY A 126 4.80 20.15 -2.35
N ASP A 127 6.05 19.75 -2.21
CA ASP A 127 6.41 18.39 -1.76
C ASP A 127 5.77 18.07 -0.41
N LEU A 128 4.94 17.03 -0.38
CA LEU A 128 4.35 16.51 0.85
C LEU A 128 5.39 15.71 1.63
N VAL A 129 5.33 15.82 2.95
CA VAL A 129 6.15 15.01 3.86
C VAL A 129 5.35 14.05 4.71
N GLU A 130 4.05 14.29 4.82
CA GLU A 130 3.14 13.43 5.57
C GLU A 130 1.79 13.36 4.87
N PHE A 131 1.21 12.16 4.85
CA PHE A 131 -0.14 11.91 4.37
C PHE A 131 -0.75 10.78 5.20
N GLU A 132 -1.73 11.13 6.02
CA GLU A 132 -2.42 10.22 6.94
C GLU A 132 -3.87 10.07 6.48
N ILE A 133 -4.31 8.84 6.22
CA ILE A 133 -5.72 8.57 5.92
C ILE A 133 -6.50 8.65 7.23
N LEU A 134 -7.49 9.53 7.31
CA LEU A 134 -8.29 9.73 8.53
C LEU A 134 -9.56 8.89 8.53
N SER A 135 -10.27 8.87 7.40
CA SER A 135 -11.56 8.19 7.29
C SER A 135 -11.95 7.94 5.84
N ILE A 136 -12.88 7.00 5.67
CA ILE A 136 -13.55 6.74 4.40
C ILE A 136 -15.06 6.67 4.67
N ASP A 137 -15.83 7.52 4.00
CA ASP A 137 -17.28 7.53 4.04
C ASP A 137 -17.84 7.36 2.63
N GLY A 138 -18.36 6.16 2.34
CA GLY A 138 -18.79 5.77 1.00
C GLY A 138 -17.64 5.82 -0.01
N ASN A 139 -17.67 6.83 -0.89
CA ASN A 139 -16.66 7.07 -1.92
C ASN A 139 -15.75 8.26 -1.60
N GLU A 140 -15.84 8.87 -0.43
CA GLU A 140 -14.97 9.96 -0.02
C GLU A 140 -13.90 9.47 0.96
N LEU A 141 -12.63 9.71 0.63
CA LEU A 141 -11.49 9.52 1.51
C LEU A 141 -11.07 10.88 2.07
N SER A 142 -11.00 10.99 3.40
CA SER A 142 -10.44 12.14 4.09
C SER A 142 -9.02 11.83 4.56
N ALA A 143 -8.08 12.74 4.29
CA ALA A 143 -6.69 12.59 4.69
C ALA A 143 -6.14 13.90 5.25
N ARG A 144 -5.27 13.81 6.26
CA ARG A 144 -4.43 14.92 6.71
C ARG A 144 -3.13 14.87 5.93
N MET A 145 -2.65 16.03 5.50
CA MET A 145 -1.35 16.15 4.85
C MET A 145 -0.51 17.26 5.47
N LYS A 146 0.80 17.12 5.36
CA LYS A 146 1.77 18.14 5.73
C LYS A 146 2.73 18.39 4.55
N VAL A 147 2.98 19.66 4.27
CA VAL A 147 3.88 20.13 3.20
C VAL A 147 5.26 20.47 3.77
N TRP A 148 6.30 20.42 2.93
CA TRP A 148 7.68 20.78 3.27
C TRP A 148 7.94 22.30 3.39
N ASP A 149 6.91 23.14 3.52
CA ASP A 149 7.08 24.59 3.52
C ASP A 149 7.51 25.14 4.90
N PHE A 150 8.70 25.75 4.97
CA PHE A 150 9.22 26.41 6.17
C PHE A 150 8.45 27.67 6.55
N GLU A 151 7.67 28.26 5.64
CA GLU A 151 6.86 29.46 5.89
C GLU A 151 5.43 29.14 6.34
N ILE A 152 4.95 27.92 6.09
CA ILE A 152 3.58 27.49 6.37
C ILE A 152 3.60 26.20 7.18
N ASP A 153 3.71 26.34 8.50
CA ASP A 153 3.34 25.28 9.45
C ASP A 153 1.82 25.09 9.37
N GLY A 154 1.39 24.31 8.37
CA GLY A 154 0.00 24.12 8.02
C GLY A 154 -0.25 22.65 7.75
N HIS A 155 -1.08 22.05 8.59
CA HIS A 155 -1.77 20.83 8.22
C HIS A 155 -2.90 21.19 7.25
N TYR A 156 -3.13 20.33 6.27
CA TYR A 156 -4.26 20.47 5.35
C TYR A 156 -5.09 19.19 5.39
N LEU A 157 -6.39 19.35 5.17
CA LEU A 157 -7.31 18.26 4.94
C LEU A 157 -7.56 18.12 3.44
N ALA A 158 -7.27 16.94 2.91
CA ALA A 158 -7.76 16.47 1.63
C ALA A 158 -9.08 15.73 1.82
N GLN A 159 -10.04 16.01 0.94
CA GLN A 159 -11.19 15.15 0.67
C GLN A 159 -11.07 14.69 -0.78
N ILE A 160 -11.01 13.39 -1.01
CA ILE A 160 -10.75 12.76 -2.31
C ILE A 160 -11.92 11.84 -2.65
N ASN A 161 -12.54 12.04 -3.81
CA ASN A 161 -13.53 11.11 -4.34
C ASN A 161 -12.83 9.91 -5.00
N LEU A 162 -13.04 8.71 -4.46
CA LEU A 162 -12.40 7.46 -4.87
C LEU A 162 -12.89 6.90 -6.22
N GLU A 163 -13.94 7.48 -6.81
CA GLU A 163 -14.45 7.09 -8.14
C GLU A 163 -14.06 8.09 -9.23
N THR A 164 -14.12 9.38 -8.93
CA THR A 164 -13.87 10.45 -9.91
C THR A 164 -12.47 11.03 -9.83
N ASN A 165 -11.72 10.75 -8.77
CA ASN A 165 -10.45 11.39 -8.40
C ASN A 165 -10.54 12.91 -8.20
N GLU A 166 -11.76 13.48 -8.14
CA GLU A 166 -11.94 14.88 -7.77
C GLU A 166 -11.55 15.07 -6.30
N PHE A 167 -10.92 16.20 -6.00
CA PHE A 167 -10.48 16.48 -4.64
C PHE A 167 -10.69 17.93 -4.24
N LYS A 168 -10.76 18.14 -2.93
CA LYS A 168 -10.76 19.46 -2.28
C LYS A 168 -9.71 19.47 -1.19
N ILE A 169 -9.01 20.59 -1.06
CA ILE A 169 -8.03 20.81 0.01
C ILE A 169 -8.48 22.01 0.85
N THR A 170 -8.43 21.85 2.18
CA THR A 170 -8.75 22.92 3.15
C THR A 170 -7.61 23.01 4.16
N LYS A 171 -7.18 24.21 4.51
CA LYS A 171 -6.20 24.41 5.58
C LYS A 171 -6.86 24.17 6.94
N GLU A 172 -6.22 23.41 7.82
CA GLU A 172 -6.63 23.25 9.24
C GLU A 172 -6.28 24.49 10.07
#